data_AF-A0A3S4TYQ1-F1
#
_entry.id   AF-A0A3S4TYQ1-F1
#
_cell.length_a   1.000
_cell.length_b   1.000
_cell.length_c   1.000
_cell.angle_alpha   90.00
_cell.angle_beta   90.00
_cell.angle_gamma   90.00
#
_symmetry.space_group_name_H-M   'P 1'
#
loop_
_entity.id
_entity.type
_entity.pdbx_description
1 polymer ?
#
loop_
_entity_poly.entity_id
_entity_poly.type
_entity_poly.pdbx_seq_one_letter_code
_entity_poly.pdbx_strand_id
1 'polypeptide(L)'
;MKPEFRYFKCALNVEPVKSLYQQWNIDHEQRNKELDVIFDTIPFYEFWRGSESRIYGIVCSENNPEFEKIKEDKTYKFEMIEGGKVNITGNNRTKAGKAFNAKIQELRNILNQYPSFNDFMISELALNCWVFASNMAYIAVCGVASDHFIAKIPVKSEGFGGDDFPAIPECLTEIKQSEFLMLQGK
;
A
#
# COMPACT_ATOMS: atom_id res chain seq x y z
N MET A 1 -24.24 9.19 7.37
CA MET A 1 -24.00 8.58 8.69
C MET A 1 -22.71 7.78 8.62
N LYS A 2 -21.92 7.76 9.69
CA LYS A 2 -20.67 6.96 9.78
C LYS A 2 -20.97 5.76 10.69
N PRO A 3 -20.53 4.53 10.34
CA PRO A 3 -20.77 3.37 11.20
C PRO A 3 -19.96 3.50 12.50
N GLU A 4 -20.34 2.71 13.50
CA GLU A 4 -19.51 2.50 14.66
C GLU A 4 -18.26 1.69 14.30
N PHE A 5 -17.22 1.80 15.13
CA PHE A 5 -15.98 1.07 14.95
C PHE A 5 -15.58 0.40 16.26
N ARG A 6 -15.11 -0.83 16.17
CA ARG A 6 -14.45 -1.54 17.27
C ARG A 6 -12.95 -1.57 17.02
N TYR A 7 -12.18 -1.47 18.10
CA TYR A 7 -10.73 -1.29 18.06
C TYR A 7 -10.07 -2.43 18.82
N PHE A 8 -9.00 -2.97 18.27
CA PHE A 8 -8.32 -4.12 18.82
C PHE A 8 -6.82 -3.89 18.87
N LYS A 9 -6.15 -4.53 19.82
CA LYS A 9 -4.69 -4.61 19.88
C LYS A 9 -4.22 -6.01 20.22
N CYS A 10 -2.98 -6.31 19.84
CA CYS A 10 -2.23 -7.48 20.25
C CYS A 10 -0.74 -7.10 20.31
N ALA A 11 0.01 -7.62 21.27
CA ALA A 11 1.45 -7.44 21.27
C ALA A 11 2.07 -8.17 20.07
N LEU A 12 3.05 -7.55 19.39
CA LEU A 12 3.63 -8.14 18.17
C LEU A 12 4.36 -9.48 18.40
N ASN A 13 4.66 -9.83 19.64
CA ASN A 13 5.35 -11.07 19.99
C ASN A 13 4.40 -12.24 20.33
N VAL A 14 3.09 -12.08 20.12
CA VAL A 14 2.06 -13.10 20.38
C VAL A 14 1.62 -13.78 19.07
N GLU A 15 1.36 -15.09 19.11
CA GLU A 15 0.88 -15.83 17.94
C GLU A 15 -0.62 -15.59 17.66
N PRO A 16 -1.07 -15.63 16.39
CA PRO A 16 -0.26 -15.80 15.17
C PRO A 16 0.38 -14.50 14.65
N VAL A 17 0.12 -13.35 15.30
CA VAL A 17 0.57 -12.02 14.85
C VAL A 17 2.08 -11.96 14.67
N LYS A 18 2.85 -12.56 15.58
CA LYS A 18 4.30 -12.64 15.51
C LYS A 18 4.80 -13.30 14.21
N SER A 19 4.34 -14.52 13.94
CA SER A 19 4.76 -15.27 12.76
C SER A 19 4.36 -14.56 11.46
N LEU A 20 3.14 -14.01 11.42
CA LEU A 20 2.64 -13.25 10.27
C LEU A 20 3.44 -11.96 10.03
N TYR A 21 3.73 -11.20 11.10
CA TYR A 21 4.55 -10.00 11.01
C TYR A 21 5.96 -10.30 10.50
N GLN A 22 6.57 -11.39 10.97
CA GLN A 22 7.89 -11.84 10.50
C GLN A 22 7.85 -12.27 9.03
N GLN A 23 6.84 -13.05 8.63
CA GLN A 23 6.65 -13.49 7.25
C GLN A 23 6.51 -12.32 6.31
N TRP A 24 5.65 -11.35 6.65
CA TRP A 24 5.44 -10.16 5.83
C TRP A 24 6.73 -9.35 5.62
N ASN A 25 7.55 -9.19 6.66
CA ASN A 25 8.84 -8.51 6.54
C ASN A 25 9.81 -9.26 5.61
N ILE A 26 9.91 -10.58 5.73
CA ILE A 26 10.76 -11.41 4.85
C ILE A 26 10.31 -11.27 3.40
N ASP A 27 9.01 -11.37 3.15
CA ASP A 27 8.43 -11.26 1.81
C ASP A 27 8.65 -9.85 1.23
N HIS A 28 8.56 -8.81 2.05
CA HIS A 28 8.82 -7.43 1.63
C HIS A 28 10.29 -7.13 1.37
N GLU A 29 11.21 -7.73 2.12
CA GLU A 29 12.64 -7.66 1.81
C GLU A 29 12.93 -8.32 0.46
N GLN A 30 12.30 -9.46 0.16
CA GLN A 30 12.43 -10.13 -1.13
C GLN A 30 11.83 -9.29 -2.26
N ARG A 31 10.63 -8.75 -2.07
CA ARG A 31 10.00 -7.81 -3.01
C ARG A 31 10.93 -6.65 -3.36
N ASN A 32 11.51 -6.00 -2.34
CA ASN A 32 12.35 -4.83 -2.56
C ASN A 32 13.59 -5.20 -3.38
N LYS A 33 14.22 -6.34 -3.12
CA LYS A 33 15.34 -6.84 -3.95
C LYS A 33 14.94 -7.01 -5.42
N GLU A 34 13.77 -7.59 -5.70
CA GLU A 34 13.27 -7.76 -7.07
C GLU A 34 12.97 -6.44 -7.76
N LEU A 35 12.40 -5.47 -7.04
CA LEU A 35 12.14 -4.13 -7.55
C LEU A 35 13.44 -3.39 -7.86
N ASP A 36 14.42 -3.46 -6.96
CA ASP A 36 15.72 -2.78 -7.08
C ASP A 36 16.46 -3.22 -8.35
N VAL A 37 16.41 -4.52 -8.72
CA VAL A 37 16.98 -5.01 -9.99
C VAL A 37 16.44 -4.25 -11.19
N ILE A 38 15.15 -3.90 -11.20
CA ILE A 38 14.55 -3.16 -12.32
C ILE A 38 14.85 -1.66 -12.20
N PHE A 39 14.74 -1.09 -11.00
CA PHE A 39 14.99 0.33 -10.75
C PHE A 39 16.43 0.73 -11.07
N ASP A 40 17.41 -0.11 -10.77
CA ASP A 40 18.83 0.09 -11.10
C ASP A 40 19.07 0.22 -12.61
N THR A 41 18.14 -0.25 -13.45
CA THR A 41 18.21 -0.10 -14.91
C THR A 41 17.62 1.22 -15.42
N ILE A 42 17.12 2.09 -14.55
CA ILE A 42 16.42 3.33 -14.88
C ILE A 42 17.23 4.52 -14.32
N PRO A 43 18.08 5.18 -15.13
CA PRO A 43 19.04 6.17 -14.65
C PRO A 43 18.44 7.36 -13.92
N PHE A 44 17.22 7.76 -14.28
CA PHE A 44 16.52 8.89 -13.69
C PHE A 44 15.58 8.49 -12.53
N TYR A 45 15.58 7.23 -12.07
CA TYR A 45 14.70 6.82 -10.98
C TYR A 45 15.09 7.49 -9.66
N GLU A 46 14.14 8.21 -9.04
CA GLU A 46 14.25 8.68 -7.65
C GLU A 46 13.18 8.02 -6.76
N PHE A 47 11.96 7.91 -7.27
CA PHE A 47 10.84 7.23 -6.63
C PHE A 47 9.80 6.88 -7.69
N TRP A 48 8.76 6.14 -7.32
CA TRP A 48 7.61 5.91 -8.19
C TRP A 48 6.39 6.71 -7.75
N ARG A 49 5.51 7.02 -8.71
CA ARG A 49 4.19 7.57 -8.41
C ARG A 49 3.21 6.41 -8.25
N GLY A 50 2.52 6.31 -7.12
CA GLY A 50 1.48 5.29 -6.95
C GLY A 50 1.20 4.92 -5.49
N SER A 51 0.99 3.64 -5.24
CA SER A 51 0.74 3.03 -3.93
C SER A 51 1.66 1.83 -3.73
N GLU A 52 1.53 1.13 -2.59
CA GLU A 52 2.30 -0.10 -2.31
C GLU A 52 2.01 -1.24 -3.32
N SER A 53 0.86 -1.22 -3.99
CA SER A 53 0.44 -2.24 -4.97
C SER A 53 0.34 -1.71 -6.40
N ARG A 54 0.64 -0.43 -6.64
CA ARG A 54 0.44 0.20 -7.96
C ARG A 54 1.53 1.20 -8.26
N ILE A 55 1.99 1.19 -9.51
CA ILE A 55 2.92 2.19 -10.06
C ILE A 55 2.32 2.83 -11.31
N TYR A 56 2.14 4.14 -11.30
CA TYR A 56 1.60 4.93 -12.41
C TYR A 56 2.70 5.49 -13.32
N GLY A 57 3.92 5.60 -12.81
CA GLY A 57 5.11 6.01 -13.56
C GLY A 57 6.33 6.15 -12.65
N ILE A 58 7.48 6.40 -13.29
CA ILE A 58 8.75 6.67 -12.63
C ILE A 58 8.86 8.16 -12.40
N VAL A 59 9.31 8.59 -11.23
CA VAL A 59 9.44 10.01 -10.91
C VAL A 59 10.88 10.38 -10.67
N CYS A 60 11.23 11.57 -11.17
CA CYS A 60 12.47 12.26 -10.89
C CYS A 60 12.22 13.73 -10.59
N SER A 61 13.23 14.43 -10.10
CA SER A 61 13.23 15.89 -10.04
C SER A 61 13.34 16.49 -11.44
N GLU A 62 12.73 17.66 -11.65
CA GLU A 62 12.89 18.43 -12.90
C GLU A 62 14.35 18.82 -13.16
N ASN A 63 15.15 18.99 -12.10
CA ASN A 63 16.58 19.30 -12.20
C ASN A 63 17.50 18.06 -12.24
N ASN A 64 16.93 16.85 -12.38
CA ASN A 64 17.72 15.63 -12.45
C ASN A 64 18.55 15.61 -13.75
N PRO A 65 19.89 15.45 -13.70
CA PRO A 65 20.72 15.46 -14.90
C PRO A 65 20.38 14.36 -15.91
N GLU A 66 19.87 13.21 -15.47
CA GLU A 66 19.43 12.13 -16.37
C GLU A 66 18.11 12.47 -17.05
N PHE A 67 17.25 13.27 -16.40
CA PHE A 67 16.03 13.78 -17.02
C PHE A 67 16.34 14.76 -18.17
N GLU A 68 17.30 15.67 -17.96
CA GLU A 68 17.73 16.62 -18.99
C GLU A 68 18.19 15.92 -20.28
N LYS A 69 18.78 14.73 -20.17
CA LYS A 69 19.20 13.93 -21.34
C LYS A 69 18.03 13.35 -22.14
N ILE A 70 16.87 13.13 -21.51
CA ILE A 70 15.72 12.47 -22.14
C ILE A 70 14.56 13.43 -22.45
N LYS A 71 14.61 14.70 -22.03
CA LYS A 71 13.51 15.66 -22.19
C LYS A 71 13.02 15.86 -23.63
N GLU A 72 13.92 15.70 -24.60
CA GLU A 72 13.63 15.79 -26.04
C GLU A 72 13.41 14.42 -26.70
N ASP A 73 13.61 13.32 -25.96
CA ASP A 73 13.44 11.96 -26.45
C ASP A 73 11.95 11.60 -26.55
N LYS A 74 11.48 11.37 -27.78
CA LYS A 74 10.10 10.97 -28.09
C LYS A 74 9.74 9.57 -27.57
N THR A 75 10.69 8.83 -27.04
CA THR A 75 10.50 7.55 -26.35
C THR A 75 9.64 7.67 -25.11
N TYR A 76 9.73 8.80 -24.39
CA TYR A 76 9.06 8.99 -23.11
C TYR A 76 7.88 9.97 -23.21
N LYS A 77 7.04 9.97 -22.18
CA LYS A 77 5.99 10.94 -21.92
C LYS A 77 6.19 11.48 -20.52
N PHE A 78 6.00 12.79 -20.39
CA PHE A 78 6.27 13.54 -19.18
C PHE A 78 5.00 14.22 -18.71
N GLU A 79 4.75 14.15 -17.41
CA GLU A 79 3.68 14.86 -16.71
C GLU A 79 4.34 15.58 -15.54
N MET A 80 4.34 16.92 -15.57
CA MET A 80 4.81 17.71 -14.44
C MET A 80 3.83 17.56 -13.29
N ILE A 81 4.36 17.27 -12.10
CA ILE A 81 3.58 17.14 -10.86
C ILE A 81 4.13 18.13 -9.83
N GLU A 82 3.34 18.38 -8.78
CA GLU A 82 3.69 19.35 -7.73
C GLU A 82 5.07 19.09 -7.11
N GLY A 83 5.74 20.16 -6.70
CA GLY A 83 7.05 20.08 -6.05
C GLY A 83 8.25 19.98 -7.00
N GLY A 84 8.10 20.36 -8.27
CA GLY A 84 9.20 20.36 -9.25
C GLY A 84 9.64 18.94 -9.62
N LYS A 85 8.65 18.04 -9.78
CA LYS A 85 8.85 16.62 -10.06
C LYS A 85 8.20 16.27 -11.39
N VAL A 86 8.74 15.26 -12.07
CA VAL A 86 8.26 14.80 -13.37
C VAL A 86 7.88 13.34 -13.28
N ASN A 87 6.63 13.01 -13.58
CA ASN A 87 6.18 11.65 -13.77
C ASN A 87 6.45 11.20 -15.21
N ILE A 88 7.21 10.11 -15.35
CA ILE A 88 7.74 9.59 -16.61
C ILE A 88 7.10 8.24 -16.92
N THR A 89 6.51 8.16 -18.11
CA THR A 89 5.99 6.92 -18.69
C THR A 89 6.51 6.75 -20.12
N GLY A 90 6.31 5.57 -20.70
CA GLY A 90 6.71 5.30 -22.08
C GLY A 90 5.69 5.83 -23.09
N ASN A 91 6.17 6.36 -24.20
CA ASN A 91 5.34 6.70 -25.33
C ASN A 91 4.98 5.44 -26.13
N ASN A 92 3.71 5.01 -26.04
CA ASN A 92 3.18 3.83 -26.75
C ASN A 92 3.29 3.88 -28.28
N ARG A 93 3.67 5.02 -28.88
CA ARG A 93 3.93 5.12 -30.32
C ARG A 93 5.30 4.59 -30.73
N THR A 94 6.25 4.47 -29.81
CA THR A 94 7.62 4.04 -30.10
C THR A 94 7.87 2.63 -29.55
N LYS A 95 8.80 1.88 -30.17
CA LYS A 95 9.18 0.54 -29.68
C LYS A 95 9.84 0.63 -28.29
N ALA A 96 10.74 1.59 -28.11
CA ALA A 96 11.42 1.81 -26.84
C ALA A 96 10.44 2.26 -25.73
N GLY A 97 9.47 3.11 -26.05
CA GLY A 97 8.45 3.55 -25.08
C GLY A 97 7.54 2.40 -24.64
N LYS A 98 7.14 1.52 -25.56
CA LYS A 98 6.44 0.28 -25.20
C LYS A 98 7.28 -0.63 -24.29
N ALA A 99 8.58 -0.76 -24.57
CA ALA A 99 9.49 -1.55 -23.73
C ALA A 99 9.63 -0.95 -22.32
N PHE A 100 9.71 0.37 -22.20
CA PHE A 100 9.72 1.03 -20.89
C PHE A 100 8.40 0.83 -20.13
N ASN A 101 7.25 0.90 -20.81
CA ASN A 101 5.96 0.58 -20.19
C ASN A 101 5.86 -0.89 -19.76
N ALA A 102 6.52 -1.80 -20.48
CA ALA A 102 6.62 -3.20 -20.06
C ALA A 102 7.40 -3.34 -18.73
N LYS A 103 8.48 -2.59 -18.53
CA LYS A 103 9.19 -2.53 -17.23
C LYS A 103 8.28 -2.01 -16.11
N ILE A 104 7.52 -0.93 -16.36
CA ILE A 104 6.53 -0.43 -15.39
C ILE A 104 5.49 -1.51 -15.07
N GLN A 105 5.05 -2.28 -16.05
CA GLN A 105 4.12 -3.37 -15.83
C GLN A 105 4.74 -4.53 -15.05
N GLU A 106 5.99 -4.86 -15.27
CA GLU A 106 6.75 -5.84 -14.50
C GLU A 106 6.85 -5.42 -13.03
N LEU A 107 7.18 -4.15 -12.76
CA LEU A 107 7.15 -3.57 -11.42
C LEU A 107 5.76 -3.73 -10.77
N ARG A 108 4.66 -3.45 -11.50
CA ARG A 108 3.29 -3.69 -10.98
C ARG A 108 3.05 -5.15 -10.63
N ASN A 109 3.55 -6.07 -11.47
CA ASN A 109 3.35 -7.49 -11.25
C ASN A 109 4.06 -7.95 -9.98
N ILE A 110 5.29 -7.47 -9.73
CA ILE A 110 6.01 -7.70 -8.48
C ILE A 110 5.19 -7.13 -7.32
N LEU A 111 4.81 -5.85 -7.36
CA LEU A 111 4.02 -5.23 -6.28
C LEU A 111 2.71 -6.00 -5.96
N ASN A 112 2.04 -6.56 -6.96
CA ASN A 112 0.81 -7.33 -6.75
C ASN A 112 1.03 -8.73 -6.15
N GLN A 113 2.23 -9.30 -6.25
CA GLN A 113 2.57 -10.58 -5.62
C GLN A 113 2.75 -10.45 -4.10
N TYR A 114 3.09 -9.25 -3.64
CA TYR A 114 3.44 -8.97 -2.25
C TYR A 114 2.44 -7.98 -1.64
N PRO A 115 1.38 -8.46 -0.98
CA PRO A 115 0.30 -7.61 -0.47
C PRO A 115 0.79 -6.58 0.56
N SER A 116 0.11 -5.42 0.61
CA SER A 116 0.36 -4.42 1.65
C SER A 116 0.24 -5.03 3.05
N PHE A 117 0.87 -4.42 4.05
CA PHE A 117 0.76 -4.89 5.44
C PHE A 117 -0.70 -5.06 5.86
N ASN A 118 -1.52 -4.06 5.52
CA ASN A 118 -2.93 -4.06 5.83
C ASN A 118 -3.66 -5.25 5.19
N ASP A 119 -3.49 -5.45 3.89
CA ASP A 119 -4.22 -6.48 3.15
C ASP A 119 -3.77 -7.88 3.57
N PHE A 120 -2.46 -8.08 3.79
CA PHE A 120 -1.89 -9.32 4.29
C PHE A 120 -2.46 -9.68 5.67
N MET A 121 -2.31 -8.79 6.65
CA MET A 121 -2.69 -9.09 8.03
C MET A 121 -4.21 -9.24 8.20
N ILE A 122 -5.00 -8.39 7.55
CA ILE A 122 -6.46 -8.48 7.61
C ILE A 122 -6.94 -9.80 6.97
N SER A 123 -6.30 -10.24 5.88
CA SER A 123 -6.61 -11.53 5.25
C SER A 123 -6.23 -12.71 6.14
N GLU A 124 -4.98 -12.79 6.58
CA GLU A 124 -4.45 -13.91 7.36
C GLU A 124 -5.11 -14.06 8.75
N LEU A 125 -5.56 -12.95 9.35
CA LEU A 125 -6.31 -12.95 10.60
C LEU A 125 -7.84 -13.09 10.40
N ALA A 126 -8.30 -13.24 9.16
CA ALA A 126 -9.72 -13.31 8.80
C ALA A 126 -10.56 -12.12 9.33
N LEU A 127 -9.98 -10.92 9.31
CA LEU A 127 -10.60 -9.68 9.80
C LEU A 127 -11.25 -8.84 8.68
N ASN A 128 -11.30 -9.35 7.45
CA ASN A 128 -11.92 -8.67 6.32
C ASN A 128 -13.36 -8.27 6.67
N CYS A 129 -13.68 -6.98 6.54
CA CYS A 129 -15.02 -6.47 6.81
C CYS A 129 -15.25 -5.20 6.00
N TRP A 130 -16.29 -5.22 5.15
CA TRP A 130 -16.74 -4.09 4.35
C TRP A 130 -18.14 -3.69 4.77
N VAL A 131 -18.30 -2.44 5.20
CA VAL A 131 -19.59 -1.86 5.57
C VAL A 131 -19.92 -0.73 4.61
N PHE A 132 -21.07 -0.84 3.94
CA PHE A 132 -21.48 0.08 2.88
C PHE A 132 -22.57 1.05 3.36
N ALA A 133 -22.28 2.34 3.31
CA ALA A 133 -23.27 3.41 3.36
C ALA A 133 -23.77 3.74 1.93
N SER A 134 -24.70 4.70 1.83
CA SER A 134 -25.28 5.12 0.54
C SER A 134 -24.25 5.65 -0.47
N ASN A 135 -23.15 6.26 -0.01
CA ASN A 135 -22.12 6.87 -0.88
C ASN A 135 -20.69 6.61 -0.40
N MET A 136 -20.48 5.74 0.58
CA MET A 136 -19.16 5.46 1.16
C MET A 136 -19.05 3.99 1.56
N ALA A 137 -17.87 3.42 1.35
CA ALA A 137 -17.50 2.12 1.91
C ALA A 137 -16.53 2.35 3.08
N TYR A 138 -16.72 1.58 4.16
CA TYR A 138 -15.84 1.53 5.31
C TYR A 138 -15.25 0.12 5.37
N ILE A 139 -13.93 0.03 5.48
CA ILE A 139 -13.23 -1.24 5.49
C ILE A 139 -12.47 -1.41 6.81
N ALA A 140 -12.26 -2.67 7.21
CA ALA A 140 -11.31 -3.00 8.26
C ALA A 140 -9.91 -2.55 7.86
N VAL A 141 -9.19 -1.97 8.82
CA VAL A 141 -7.79 -1.56 8.63
C VAL A 141 -6.94 -1.95 9.84
N CYS A 142 -5.67 -2.21 9.61
CA CYS A 142 -4.71 -2.51 10.67
C CYS A 142 -3.35 -1.83 10.45
N GLY A 143 -2.51 -1.91 11.47
CA GLY A 143 -1.16 -1.37 11.45
C GLY A 143 -0.37 -1.77 12.68
N VAL A 144 0.82 -1.22 12.80
CA VAL A 144 1.69 -1.40 13.97
C VAL A 144 1.92 -0.05 14.63
N ALA A 145 1.80 0.00 15.96
CA ALA A 145 2.15 1.16 16.76
C ALA A 145 2.63 0.75 18.15
N SER A 146 3.74 1.33 18.62
CA SER A 146 4.32 1.07 19.95
C SER A 146 4.44 -0.43 20.29
N ASP A 147 5.04 -1.23 19.39
CA ASP A 147 5.17 -2.70 19.51
C ASP A 147 3.87 -3.52 19.56
N HIS A 148 2.75 -2.89 19.21
CA HIS A 148 1.45 -3.55 19.11
C HIS A 148 0.96 -3.58 17.67
N PHE A 149 0.42 -4.72 17.27
CA PHE A 149 -0.55 -4.78 16.20
C PHE A 149 -1.83 -4.11 16.67
N ILE A 150 -2.41 -3.24 15.84
CA ILE A 150 -3.69 -2.59 16.10
C ILE A 150 -4.62 -2.73 14.90
N ALA A 151 -5.90 -2.94 15.16
CA ALA A 151 -6.93 -3.03 14.13
C ALA A 151 -8.14 -2.15 14.46
N LYS A 152 -8.77 -1.63 13.42
CA LYS A 152 -10.01 -0.85 13.46
C LYS A 152 -10.99 -1.47 12.48
N ILE A 153 -12.10 -1.98 12.99
CA ILE A 153 -13.07 -2.76 12.22
C ILE A 153 -14.43 -2.04 12.26
N PRO A 154 -15.05 -1.73 11.11
CA PRO A 154 -16.38 -1.14 11.08
C PRO A 154 -17.43 -2.14 11.56
N VAL A 155 -18.49 -1.64 12.19
CA VAL A 155 -19.66 -2.43 12.59
C VAL A 155 -20.83 -2.07 11.69
N LYS A 156 -21.49 -3.07 11.10
CA LYS A 156 -22.68 -2.85 10.28
C LYS A 156 -23.87 -2.45 11.17
N SER A 157 -24.20 -1.16 11.17
CA SER A 157 -25.39 -0.61 11.84
C SER A 157 -26.65 -0.73 10.97
N GLU A 158 -27.83 -0.49 11.56
CA GLU A 158 -29.09 -0.44 10.81
C GLU A 158 -29.02 0.57 9.64
N GLY A 159 -29.50 0.17 8.47
CA GLY A 159 -29.45 0.98 7.24
C GLY A 159 -28.13 0.92 6.47
N PHE A 160 -27.12 0.19 6.95
CA PHE A 160 -25.90 -0.11 6.20
C PHE A 160 -25.96 -1.49 5.55
N GLY A 161 -25.34 -1.63 4.38
CA GLY A 161 -25.09 -2.92 3.72
C GLY A 161 -23.71 -3.49 4.05
N GLY A 162 -23.39 -4.64 3.46
CA GLY A 162 -22.07 -5.26 3.55
C GLY A 162 -21.98 -6.38 4.57
N ASP A 163 -20.77 -6.64 5.03
CA ASP A 163 -20.41 -7.80 5.85
C ASP A 163 -20.93 -7.66 7.28
N ASP A 164 -21.17 -8.81 7.90
CA ASP A 164 -21.32 -8.87 9.36
C ASP A 164 -19.97 -8.70 10.05
N PHE A 165 -20.00 -8.38 11.34
CA PHE A 165 -18.79 -8.21 12.12
C PHE A 165 -18.02 -9.54 12.21
N PRO A 166 -16.71 -9.57 11.89
CA PRO A 166 -15.95 -10.83 11.82
C PRO A 166 -15.75 -11.43 13.22
N ALA A 167 -15.48 -12.75 13.23
CA ALA A 167 -14.98 -13.41 14.44
C ALA A 167 -13.60 -12.84 14.79
N ILE A 168 -13.38 -12.53 16.07
CA ILE A 168 -12.13 -11.93 16.53
C ILE A 168 -11.20 -13.04 17.04
N PRO A 169 -9.99 -13.19 16.47
CA PRO A 169 -8.95 -14.06 17.02
C PRO A 169 -8.70 -13.81 18.51
N GLU A 170 -8.52 -14.86 19.30
CA GLU A 170 -8.37 -14.77 20.76
C GLU A 170 -7.17 -13.91 21.20
N CYS A 171 -6.13 -13.79 20.36
CA CYS A 171 -4.97 -12.95 20.66
C CYS A 171 -5.28 -11.44 20.63
N LEU A 172 -6.40 -11.03 20.02
CA LEU A 172 -6.81 -9.64 19.90
C LEU A 172 -7.68 -9.23 21.08
N THR A 173 -7.22 -8.25 21.83
CA THR A 173 -7.97 -7.63 22.92
C THR A 173 -8.68 -6.39 22.39
N GLU A 174 -10.00 -6.31 22.61
CA GLU A 174 -10.76 -5.10 22.32
C GLU A 174 -10.35 -3.96 23.27
N ILE A 175 -10.18 -2.77 22.70
CA ILE A 175 -9.77 -1.57 23.42
C ILE A 175 -10.69 -0.39 23.10
N LYS A 176 -10.61 0.63 23.95
CA LYS A 176 -11.35 1.89 23.72
C LYS A 176 -10.72 2.65 22.56
N GLN A 177 -11.53 3.43 21.85
CA GLN A 177 -11.05 4.35 20.82
C GLN A 177 -9.95 5.29 21.34
N SER A 178 -10.09 5.80 22.57
CA SER A 178 -9.11 6.69 23.19
C SER A 178 -7.73 6.04 23.33
N GLU A 179 -7.70 4.76 23.67
CA GLU A 179 -6.46 3.98 23.75
C GLU A 179 -5.84 3.74 22.38
N PHE A 180 -6.69 3.39 21.39
CA PHE A 180 -6.25 3.22 20.00
C PHE A 180 -5.63 4.49 19.42
N LEU A 181 -6.20 5.67 19.71
CA LEU A 181 -5.65 6.96 19.28
C LEU A 181 -4.33 7.29 19.98
N MET A 182 -4.25 7.06 21.29
CA MET A 182 -3.02 7.27 22.07
C MET A 182 -1.86 6.42 21.53
N LEU A 183 -2.11 5.17 21.14
CA LEU A 183 -1.09 4.31 20.50
C LEU A 183 -0.54 4.89 19.19
N GLN A 184 -1.34 5.68 18.46
CA GLN A 184 -0.94 6.36 17.23
C GLN A 184 -0.24 7.71 17.46
N GLY A 185 -0.01 8.10 18.73
CA GLY A 185 0.52 9.42 19.07
C GLY A 185 -0.48 10.55 18.83
N LYS A 186 -1.79 10.26 18.93
CA LYS A 186 -2.90 11.22 18.76
C LYS A 186 -3.68 11.43 20.04
#